data_AF-A0A950UEW7-F1
#
_entry.id   AF-A0A950UEW7-F1
#
_cell.length_a   1.000
_cell.length_b   1.000
_cell.length_c   1.000
_cell.angle_alpha   90.00
_cell.angle_beta   90.00
_cell.angle_gamma   90.00
#
_symmetry.space_group_name_H-M   'P 1'
#
loop_
_entity.id
_entity.type
_entity.pdbx_description
1 polymer ?
#
loop_
_entity_poly.entity_id
_entity_poly.type
_entity_poly.pdbx_seq_one_letter_code
_entity_poly.pdbx_strand_id
1 'polypeptide(L)' 'MAGLEAIVDATEAERVATGFVFTEGPLWHPDGFYYFVDIRKSVLYRM' A
#
# COMPACT_ATOMS: atom_id res chain seq x y z
N MET A 1 9.49 -9.20 -25.73
CA MET A 1 9.42 -9.50 -24.28
C MET A 1 8.17 -8.79 -23.77
N ALA A 2 7.29 -9.44 -23.01
CA ALA A 2 6.10 -8.78 -22.48
C ALA A 2 6.47 -7.93 -21.26
N GLY A 3 5.90 -6.73 -21.14
CA GLY A 3 6.14 -5.80 -20.03
C GLY A 3 5.10 -5.93 -18.90
N LEU A 4 5.04 -4.92 -18.03
CA LEU A 4 4.13 -4.85 -16.88
C LEU A 4 2.66 -4.91 -17.32
N GLU A 5 2.35 -4.36 -18.49
CA GLU A 5 1.02 -4.35 -19.11
C GLU A 5 0.43 -5.75 -19.35
N ALA A 6 1.25 -6.80 -19.31
CA ALA A 6 0.78 -8.18 -19.44
C ALA A 6 0.34 -8.81 -18.10
N ILE A 7 0.55 -8.13 -16.96
CA ILE A 7 0.28 -8.66 -15.62
C ILE A 7 -0.57 -7.74 -14.74
N VAL A 8 -0.74 -6.46 -15.10
CA VAL A 8 -1.60 -5.52 -14.39
C VAL A 8 -2.69 -4.96 -15.30
N ASP A 9 -3.91 -4.87 -14.77
CA ASP A 9 -5.03 -4.24 -15.47
C ASP A 9 -4.93 -2.70 -15.44
N ALA A 10 -4.29 -2.14 -14.41
CA ALA A 10 -4.15 -0.70 -14.23
C ALA A 10 -2.81 -0.19 -14.77
N THR A 11 -2.86 0.82 -15.63
CA THR A 11 -1.66 1.43 -16.23
C THR A 11 -1.07 2.56 -15.39
N GLU A 12 -1.81 3.05 -14.40
CA GLU A 12 -1.40 4.17 -13.53
C GLU A 12 -1.54 3.78 -12.05
N ALA A 13 -0.59 4.24 -11.23
CA ALA A 13 -0.64 4.06 -9.79
C ALA A 13 -1.50 5.14 -9.13
N GLU A 14 -2.43 4.75 -8.25
CA GLU A 14 -3.28 5.67 -7.50
C GLU A 14 -2.67 6.00 -6.12
N ARG A 15 -2.68 7.29 -5.75
CA ARG A 15 -2.31 7.72 -4.39
C ARG A 15 -3.54 7.77 -3.49
N VAL A 16 -3.72 6.73 -2.68
CA VAL A 16 -4.92 6.55 -1.83
C VAL A 16 -4.88 7.28 -0.48
N ALA A 17 -3.71 7.69 0.02
CA ALA A 17 -3.59 8.37 1.32
C ALA A 17 -2.32 9.24 1.42
N THR A 18 -2.30 10.17 2.39
CA THR A 18 -1.15 11.06 2.71
C THR A 18 -1.08 11.33 4.22
N GLY A 19 -0.07 12.07 4.69
CA GLY A 19 0.06 12.47 6.10
C GLY A 19 0.92 11.54 6.98
N PHE A 20 1.48 10.48 6.39
CA PHE A 20 2.46 9.61 7.03
C PHE A 20 3.88 10.17 6.88
N VAL A 21 4.78 9.75 7.77
CA VAL A 21 6.20 10.11 7.69
C VAL A 21 6.97 9.05 6.91
N PHE A 22 6.82 7.77 7.27
CA PHE A 22 7.47 6.68 6.55
C PHE A 22 6.69 5.36 6.69
N THR A 23 5.87 5.04 5.69
CA THR A 23 5.00 3.86 5.67
C THR A 23 5.78 2.61 5.29
N GLU A 24 5.62 1.52 6.05
CA GLU A 24 6.30 0.23 5.81
C GLU A 24 5.42 -0.96 6.19
N GLY A 25 5.85 -2.15 5.75
CA GLY A 25 5.27 -3.44 6.14
C GLY A 25 3.76 -3.59 5.83
N PRO A 26 3.31 -3.35 4.59
CA PRO A 26 1.92 -3.54 4.23
C PRO A 26 1.53 -5.02 4.32
N LEU A 27 0.40 -5.30 4.95
CA LEU A 27 -0.23 -6.62 5.03
C LEU A 27 -1.70 -6.48 4.62
N TRP A 28 -2.14 -7.25 3.64
CA TRP A 28 -3.55 -7.34 3.28
C TRP A 28 -4.28 -8.32 4.20
N HIS A 29 -5.38 -7.87 4.81
CA HIS A 29 -6.26 -8.72 5.59
C HIS A 29 -7.40 -9.27 4.71
N PRO A 30 -7.78 -10.55 4.84
CA PRO A 30 -8.88 -11.15 4.06
C PRO A 30 -10.22 -10.41 4.16
N ASP A 31 -10.46 -9.70 5.28
CA ASP A 31 -11.67 -8.89 5.48
C ASP A 31 -11.68 -7.55 4.72
N GLY A 32 -10.70 -7.31 3.84
CA GLY A 32 -10.75 -6.20 2.89
C GLY A 32 -10.07 -4.90 3.35
N PHE A 33 -9.02 -4.99 4.16
CA PHE A 33 -8.29 -3.82 4.65
C PHE A 33 -6.78 -4.09 4.75
N TYR A 34 -5.97 -3.05 4.80
CA TYR A 34 -4.53 -3.12 5.04
C TYR A 34 -4.16 -2.86 6.49
N TYR A 35 -3.18 -3.60 7.00
CA TYR A 35 -2.33 -3.14 8.09
C TYR A 35 -1.02 -2.58 7.52
N PHE A 36 -0.51 -1.50 8.09
CA PHE A 36 0.82 -0.98 7.80
C PHE A 36 1.31 -0.10 8.94
N VAL A 37 2.62 0.12 9.05
CA VAL A 37 3.20 0.95 10.11
C VAL A 37 3.71 2.28 9.55
N ASP A 38 3.58 3.36 10.33
CA ASP A 38 4.41 4.57 10.16
C ASP A 38 5.58 4.48 11.14
N ILE A 39 6.73 3.97 10.67
CA ILE A 39 7.83 3.56 11.55
C ILE A 39 8.45 4.73 12.32
N ARG A 40 8.37 5.95 11.77
CA ARG A 40 8.93 7.14 12.44
C ARG A 40 7.97 7.74 13.46
N LYS A 41 6.69 7.37 13.42
CA LYS A 41 5.71 7.71 14.45
C LYS A 41 5.49 6.60 15.47
N SER A 42 6.02 5.39 15.22
CA SER A 42 5.75 4.19 16.01
C SER A 42 4.25 3.88 16.12
N VAL A 43 3.51 4.03 15.02
CA VAL A 43 2.05 3.80 14.96
C VAL A 43 1.75 2.71 13.93
N LEU A 44 0.89 1.76 14.30
CA LEU A 44 0.24 0.80 13.40
C LEU A 44 -1.11 1.35 12.93
N TYR A 45 -1.35 1.34 11.62
CA TYR A 45 -2.61 1.75 11.00
C TYR A 45 -3.36 0.55 10.46
N ARG A 46 -4.69 0.71 10.40
CA ARG A 46 -5.62 -0.13 9.66
C ARG A 46 -6.40 0.77 8.69
N MET A 47 -6.34 0.46 7.39
CA MET A 47 -7.00 1.21 6.31
C MET A 47 -7.90 0.30 5.49
#